data_AF-A0A4P9WPF4-F1
#
_entry.id   AF-A0A4P9WPF4-F1
#
_cell.length_a   1.000
_cell.length_b   1.000
_cell.length_c   1.000
_cell.angle_alpha   90.00
_cell.angle_beta   90.00
_cell.angle_gamma   90.00
#
_symmetry.space_group_name_H-M   'P 1'
#
loop_
_entity.id
_entity.type
_entity.pdbx_description
1 polymer ?
#
loop_
_entity_poly.entity_id
_entity_poly.type
_entity_poly.pdbx_seq_one_letter_code
_entity_poly.pdbx_strand_id
1 'polypeptide(L)'
;GRLDPEVPRSKRLLTDDRSNILIYMTGHGGEEFLKFQDSEEISSFDVADAVAQMWEKKRYHEMFVIFETCQAASMYQRIYSPNVVAIASSQTGESSYSHHMDSEIGVAVIDRFTYYNLETLERLGSEDQSSLRNLFDTYNPNSIASTPGVRTDLFGRQPENALVTDFFGGVQNIEL
;
A
#
# COMPACT_ATOMS: atom_id res chain seq x y z
N GLY A 1 -21.01 -7.31 -0.25
CA GLY A 1 -20.07 -6.54 0.61
C GLY A 1 -20.80 -6.00 1.82
N ARG A 2 -20.12 -5.33 2.76
CA ARG A 2 -20.79 -4.68 3.92
C ARG A 2 -21.62 -3.43 3.52
N LEU A 3 -21.39 -2.91 2.31
CA LEU A 3 -22.10 -1.75 1.76
C LEU A 3 -23.41 -2.19 1.10
N ASP A 4 -24.42 -1.32 1.20
CA ASP A 4 -25.73 -1.49 0.61
C ASP A 4 -25.65 -1.72 -0.92
N PRO A 5 -26.51 -2.58 -1.52
CA PRO A 5 -26.60 -2.73 -2.97
C PRO A 5 -26.73 -1.43 -3.77
N GLU A 6 -27.34 -0.39 -3.20
CA GLU A 6 -27.55 0.93 -3.80
C GLU A 6 -26.29 1.80 -3.81
N VAL A 7 -25.26 1.49 -3.02
CA VAL A 7 -23.98 2.21 -3.08
C VAL A 7 -23.41 2.08 -4.49
N PRO A 8 -22.97 3.18 -5.14
CA PRO A 8 -22.44 3.13 -6.50
C PRO A 8 -21.35 2.06 -6.66
N ARG A 9 -21.36 1.33 -7.78
CA ARG A 9 -20.36 0.27 -8.05
C ARG A 9 -18.92 0.79 -7.92
N SER A 10 -18.65 2.02 -8.35
CA SER A 10 -17.35 2.69 -8.24
C SER A 10 -16.89 2.94 -6.81
N LYS A 11 -17.79 2.88 -5.82
CA LYS A 11 -17.49 3.05 -4.39
C LYS A 11 -17.51 1.72 -3.62
N ARG A 12 -17.58 0.59 -4.34
CA ARG A 12 -17.57 -0.75 -3.75
C ARG A 12 -16.37 -1.52 -4.28
N LEU A 13 -15.67 -2.21 -3.37
CA LEU A 13 -14.62 -3.15 -3.73
C LEU A 13 -15.25 -4.48 -4.19
N LEU A 14 -15.56 -4.61 -5.48
CA LEU A 14 -16.25 -5.76 -6.07
C LEU A 14 -15.25 -6.84 -6.55
N THR A 15 -14.35 -7.25 -5.66
CA THR A 15 -13.25 -8.19 -5.95
C THR A 15 -13.61 -9.64 -5.64
N ASP A 16 -12.91 -10.55 -6.31
CA ASP A 16 -13.00 -12.01 -6.21
C ASP A 16 -11.60 -12.64 -6.05
N ASP A 17 -11.50 -13.97 -6.15
CA ASP A 17 -10.25 -14.74 -6.03
C ASP A 17 -9.30 -14.60 -7.23
N ARG A 18 -9.68 -13.83 -8.26
CA ARG A 18 -8.85 -13.49 -9.42
C ARG A 18 -8.37 -12.04 -9.38
N SER A 19 -8.79 -11.26 -8.39
CA SER A 19 -8.55 -9.83 -8.32
C SER A 19 -7.25 -9.50 -7.58
N ASN A 20 -6.35 -8.74 -8.22
CA ASN A 20 -5.23 -8.11 -7.52
C ASN A 20 -5.69 -6.79 -6.89
N ILE A 21 -5.23 -6.52 -5.67
CA ILE A 21 -5.66 -5.35 -4.90
C ILE A 21 -4.45 -4.53 -4.46
N LEU A 22 -4.49 -3.23 -4.75
CA LEU A 22 -3.60 -2.25 -4.14
C LEU A 22 -4.35 -1.52 -3.02
N ILE A 23 -3.79 -1.55 -1.80
CA ILE A 23 -4.22 -0.72 -0.68
C ILE A 23 -3.10 0.26 -0.38
N TYR A 24 -3.36 1.54 -0.53
CA TYR A 24 -2.45 2.61 -0.13
C TYR A 24 -3.09 3.41 1.00
N MET A 25 -2.41 3.43 2.14
CA MET A 25 -2.83 4.17 3.33
C MET A 25 -1.74 5.18 3.68
N THR A 26 -2.10 6.46 3.65
CA THR A 26 -1.23 7.57 4.00
C THR A 26 -1.89 8.46 5.04
N GLY A 27 -1.10 8.93 6.00
CA GLY A 27 -1.56 9.83 7.04
C GLY A 27 -0.61 9.89 8.23
N HIS A 28 -1.08 10.47 9.33
CA HIS A 28 -0.37 10.42 10.60
C HIS A 28 -0.69 9.13 11.35
N GLY A 29 0.24 8.69 12.18
CA GLY A 29 0.08 7.47 12.96
C GLY A 29 1.22 7.29 13.94
N GLY A 30 1.29 6.10 14.51
CA GLY A 30 2.31 5.68 15.45
C GLY A 30 2.46 4.18 15.44
N GLU A 31 2.97 3.62 16.53
CA GLU A 31 3.12 2.17 16.65
C GLU A 31 1.74 1.50 16.65
N GLU A 32 1.51 0.64 15.65
CA GLU A 32 0.30 -0.18 15.46
C GLU A 32 -1.01 0.59 15.18
N PHE A 33 -0.96 1.87 14.82
CA PHE A 33 -2.15 2.62 14.38
C PHE A 33 -1.86 3.70 13.34
N LEU A 34 -2.89 3.97 12.52
CA LEU A 34 -3.00 5.13 11.64
C LEU A 34 -4.22 5.95 12.05
N LYS A 35 -4.05 7.27 12.19
CA LYS A 35 -5.15 8.17 12.54
C LYS A 35 -6.12 8.31 11.38
N PHE A 36 -7.40 8.20 11.69
CA PHE A 36 -8.48 8.40 10.74
C PHE A 36 -9.33 9.58 11.21
N GLN A 37 -9.32 10.66 10.43
CA GLN A 37 -9.89 11.95 10.86
C GLN A 37 -9.27 12.40 12.20
N ASP A 38 -10.02 13.18 12.99
CA ASP A 38 -9.51 13.81 14.23
C ASP A 38 -9.62 12.91 15.47
N SER A 39 -10.42 11.86 15.44
CA SER A 39 -10.80 11.10 16.65
C SER A 39 -10.76 9.58 16.53
N GLU A 40 -10.65 9.04 15.32
CA GLU A 40 -10.64 7.59 15.09
C GLU A 40 -9.24 7.11 14.75
N GLU A 41 -9.01 5.82 14.97
CA GLU A 41 -7.74 5.16 14.67
C GLU A 41 -8.06 3.84 13.97
N ILE A 42 -7.30 3.55 12.91
CA ILE A 42 -7.27 2.25 12.26
C ILE A 42 -6.07 1.52 12.85
N SER A 43 -6.33 0.46 13.62
CA SER A 43 -5.27 -0.35 14.19
C SER A 43 -4.69 -1.34 13.18
N SER A 44 -3.43 -1.73 13.38
CA SER A 44 -2.81 -2.85 12.65
C SER A 44 -3.62 -4.15 12.78
N PHE A 45 -4.29 -4.36 13.91
CA PHE A 45 -5.20 -5.48 14.15
C PHE A 45 -6.45 -5.39 13.26
N ASP A 46 -7.06 -4.21 13.12
CA ASP A 46 -8.23 -4.02 12.26
C ASP A 46 -7.91 -4.32 10.80
N VAL A 47 -6.72 -3.89 10.34
CA VAL A 47 -6.26 -4.18 8.98
C VAL A 47 -6.01 -5.68 8.82
N ALA A 48 -5.31 -6.32 9.76
CA ALA A 48 -5.04 -7.75 9.72
C ALA A 48 -6.33 -8.58 9.65
N ASP A 49 -7.31 -8.26 10.50
CA ASP A 49 -8.61 -8.92 10.53
C ASP A 49 -9.43 -8.67 9.25
N ALA A 50 -9.35 -7.46 8.69
CA ALA A 50 -10.00 -7.13 7.43
C ALA A 50 -9.42 -7.94 6.26
N VAL A 51 -8.09 -8.04 6.18
CA VAL A 51 -7.40 -8.86 5.16
C VAL A 51 -7.75 -10.34 5.34
N ALA A 52 -7.78 -10.84 6.58
CA ALA A 52 -8.17 -12.22 6.87
C ALA A 52 -9.61 -12.53 6.45
N GLN A 53 -10.55 -11.64 6.75
CA GLN A 53 -11.93 -11.78 6.27
C GLN A 53 -12.03 -11.75 4.74
N MET A 54 -11.17 -11.00 4.05
CA MET A 54 -11.13 -11.01 2.59
C MET A 54 -10.57 -12.32 2.04
N TRP A 55 -9.56 -12.89 2.69
CA TRP A 55 -8.99 -14.19 2.33
C TRP A 55 -10.03 -15.31 2.48
N GLU A 56 -10.67 -15.41 3.64
CA GLU A 56 -11.70 -16.42 3.91
C GLU A 56 -12.87 -16.36 2.93
N LYS A 57 -13.21 -15.14 2.49
CA LYS A 57 -14.32 -14.89 1.56
C LYS A 57 -13.89 -14.92 0.09
N LYS A 58 -12.64 -15.30 -0.21
CA LYS A 58 -12.11 -15.39 -1.58
C LYS A 58 -12.27 -14.08 -2.34
N ARG A 59 -11.83 -12.97 -1.73
CA ARG A 59 -11.99 -11.61 -2.28
C ARG A 59 -10.71 -10.99 -2.82
N TYR A 60 -9.62 -11.75 -2.92
CA TYR A 60 -8.42 -11.34 -3.64
C TYR A 60 -7.62 -12.56 -4.10
N HIS A 61 -6.87 -12.38 -5.19
CA HIS A 61 -5.79 -13.26 -5.65
C HIS A 61 -4.49 -12.92 -4.92
N GLU A 62 -4.05 -11.67 -5.08
CA GLU A 62 -2.87 -11.06 -4.46
C GLU A 62 -3.20 -9.65 -3.95
N MET A 63 -2.54 -9.24 -2.87
CA MET A 63 -2.72 -7.92 -2.28
C MET A 63 -1.37 -7.24 -2.05
N PHE A 64 -1.26 -6.00 -2.51
CA PHE A 64 -0.14 -5.12 -2.23
C PHE A 64 -0.61 -4.00 -1.30
N VAL A 65 -0.05 -3.95 -0.09
CA VAL A 65 -0.39 -2.93 0.92
C VAL A 65 0.78 -1.98 1.12
N ILE A 66 0.51 -0.68 1.05
CA ILE A 66 1.49 0.39 1.22
C ILE A 66 1.04 1.25 2.39
N PHE A 67 1.89 1.35 3.42
CA PHE A 67 1.69 2.24 4.57
C PHE A 67 2.68 3.41 4.53
N GLU A 68 2.16 4.63 4.45
CA GLU A 68 2.91 5.88 4.57
C GLU A 68 2.48 6.59 5.86
N THR A 69 3.24 6.41 6.93
CA THR A 69 3.02 7.03 8.24
C THR A 69 4.27 6.88 9.10
N CYS A 70 4.37 7.63 10.19
CA CYS A 70 5.33 7.34 11.24
C CYS A 70 5.12 5.90 11.75
N GLN A 71 6.22 5.19 11.97
CA GLN A 71 6.27 3.80 12.41
C GLN A 71 5.48 2.82 11.52
N ALA A 72 5.41 3.09 10.22
CA ALA A 72 4.58 2.34 9.26
C ALA A 72 4.84 0.82 9.26
N ALA A 73 6.07 0.36 9.51
CA ALA A 73 6.37 -1.06 9.55
C ALA A 73 5.56 -1.83 10.62
N SER A 74 5.16 -1.18 11.70
CA SER A 74 4.30 -1.78 12.73
C SER A 74 2.91 -2.16 12.20
N MET A 75 2.42 -1.48 11.16
CA MET A 75 1.08 -1.71 10.61
C MET A 75 0.96 -3.06 9.92
N TYR A 76 1.97 -3.48 9.14
CA TYR A 76 1.90 -4.74 8.43
C TYR A 76 2.32 -5.94 9.28
N GLN A 77 2.93 -5.76 10.46
CA GLN A 77 3.48 -6.86 11.27
C GLN A 77 2.38 -7.82 11.74
N ARG A 78 1.16 -7.31 11.95
CA ARG A 78 0.01 -8.11 12.36
C ARG A 78 -0.70 -8.82 11.22
N ILE A 79 -0.43 -8.47 9.96
CA ILE A 79 -1.00 -9.19 8.81
C ILE A 79 -0.45 -10.62 8.81
N TYR A 80 -1.34 -11.60 8.68
CA TYR A 80 -1.01 -13.04 8.69
C TYR A 80 -1.63 -13.82 7.53
N SER A 81 -2.43 -13.15 6.70
CA SER A 81 -3.10 -13.79 5.56
C SER A 81 -2.13 -13.95 4.38
N PRO A 82 -2.24 -15.04 3.60
CA PRO A 82 -1.33 -15.31 2.49
C PRO A 82 -1.60 -14.39 1.29
N ASN A 83 -0.69 -14.44 0.33
CA ASN A 83 -0.68 -13.67 -0.91
C ASN A 83 -0.70 -12.16 -0.68
N VAL A 84 -0.02 -11.71 0.38
CA VAL A 84 0.14 -10.29 0.69
C VAL A 84 1.61 -9.89 0.62
N VAL A 85 1.90 -8.86 -0.16
CA VAL A 85 3.15 -8.10 -0.10
C VAL A 85 2.86 -6.75 0.56
N ALA A 86 3.71 -6.32 1.48
CA ALA A 86 3.53 -5.06 2.17
C ALA A 86 4.80 -4.23 2.18
N ILE A 87 4.66 -2.92 2.07
CA ILE A 87 5.75 -1.96 2.26
C ILE A 87 5.34 -0.86 3.22
N ALA A 88 6.34 -0.27 3.86
CA ALA A 88 6.19 0.81 4.83
C ALA A 88 7.19 1.92 4.53
N SER A 89 6.79 3.17 4.76
CA SER A 89 7.68 4.31 4.57
C SER A 89 8.75 4.47 5.66
N SER A 90 8.54 3.94 6.86
CA SER A 90 9.50 3.98 7.97
C SER A 90 9.46 2.70 8.82
N GLN A 91 10.56 2.42 9.54
CA GLN A 91 10.60 1.32 10.52
C GLN A 91 9.90 1.69 11.84
N THR A 92 9.61 0.69 12.69
CA THR A 92 9.13 0.93 14.06
C THR A 92 10.17 1.76 14.83
N GLY A 93 9.71 2.77 15.57
CA GLY A 93 10.57 3.75 16.24
C GLY A 93 11.09 4.88 15.36
N GLU A 94 10.73 4.93 14.07
CA GLU A 94 11.15 5.96 13.11
C GLU A 94 9.96 6.80 12.61
N SER A 95 10.20 8.09 12.37
CA SER A 95 9.21 8.99 11.75
C SER A 95 9.24 8.90 10.23
N SER A 96 8.11 9.19 9.57
CA SER A 96 8.07 9.53 8.15
C SER A 96 8.12 11.05 7.97
N TYR A 97 8.53 11.51 6.78
CA TYR A 97 8.82 12.93 6.54
C TYR A 97 8.15 13.45 5.28
N SER A 98 7.64 14.67 5.36
CA SER A 98 7.06 15.36 4.21
C SER A 98 8.12 15.95 3.25
N HIS A 99 7.69 16.23 2.03
CA HIS A 99 8.47 16.74 0.91
C HIS A 99 7.70 17.86 0.18
N HIS A 100 8.40 18.68 -0.62
CA HIS A 100 7.83 19.81 -1.36
C HIS A 100 6.99 20.77 -0.49
N MET A 101 7.68 21.61 0.28
CA MET A 101 7.05 22.73 0.98
C MET A 101 6.59 23.78 -0.03
N ASP A 102 5.29 24.03 -0.09
CA ASP A 102 4.74 25.13 -0.87
C ASP A 102 4.56 26.35 0.05
N SER A 103 5.31 27.42 -0.24
CA SER A 103 5.30 28.64 0.58
C SER A 103 4.04 29.48 0.42
N GLU A 104 3.28 29.31 -0.68
CA GLU A 104 2.06 30.05 -0.94
C GLU A 104 0.90 29.53 -0.08
N ILE A 105 0.84 28.20 0.10
CA ILE A 105 -0.15 27.54 0.97
C ILE A 105 0.39 27.22 2.38
N GLY A 106 1.70 27.28 2.59
CA GLY A 106 2.36 27.09 3.89
C GLY A 106 2.41 25.64 4.39
N VAL A 107 2.22 24.66 3.50
CA VAL A 107 2.18 23.23 3.84
C VAL A 107 3.01 22.40 2.84
N ALA A 108 3.44 21.22 3.28
CA ALA A 108 4.03 20.23 2.39
C ALA A 108 2.94 19.48 1.61
N VAL A 109 3.15 19.25 0.32
CA VAL A 109 2.11 18.71 -0.57
C VAL A 109 2.19 17.20 -0.79
N ILE A 110 3.29 16.56 -0.39
CA ILE A 110 3.52 15.12 -0.59
C ILE A 110 4.53 14.61 0.43
N ASP A 111 4.44 13.33 0.82
CA ASP A 111 5.47 12.69 1.66
C ASP A 111 6.65 12.16 0.86
N ARG A 112 7.84 12.11 1.49
CA ARG A 112 9.10 11.74 0.81
C ARG A 112 9.06 10.36 0.19
N PHE A 113 8.63 9.35 0.95
CA PHE A 113 8.56 7.98 0.45
C PHE A 113 7.59 7.88 -0.73
N THR A 114 6.42 8.51 -0.62
CA THR A 114 5.44 8.60 -1.70
C THR A 114 6.01 9.32 -2.92
N TYR A 115 6.72 10.43 -2.75
CA TYR A 115 7.35 11.18 -3.85
C TYR A 115 8.33 10.31 -4.64
N TYR A 116 9.25 9.61 -3.98
CA TYR A 116 10.23 8.75 -4.66
C TYR A 116 9.61 7.48 -5.25
N ASN A 117 8.54 6.94 -4.65
CA ASN A 117 7.75 5.88 -5.28
C ASN A 117 7.10 6.40 -6.56
N LEU A 118 6.43 7.55 -6.51
CA LEU A 118 5.75 8.14 -7.65
C LEU A 118 6.71 8.45 -8.79
N GLU A 119 7.90 9.00 -8.50
CA GLU A 119 8.94 9.26 -9.52
C GLU A 119 9.32 7.98 -10.30
N THR A 120 9.35 6.83 -9.63
CA THR A 120 9.60 5.54 -10.26
C THR A 120 8.40 5.10 -11.09
N LEU A 121 7.19 5.16 -10.50
CA LEU A 121 5.95 4.70 -11.13
C LEU A 121 5.60 5.52 -12.39
N GLU A 122 5.85 6.82 -12.41
CA GLU A 122 5.61 7.71 -13.55
C GLU A 122 6.46 7.37 -14.79
N ARG A 123 7.56 6.64 -14.61
CA ARG A 123 8.42 6.17 -15.70
C ARG A 123 7.96 4.85 -16.30
N LEU A 124 7.03 4.15 -15.65
CA LEU A 124 6.53 2.85 -16.09
C LEU A 124 5.37 3.03 -17.07
N GLY A 125 5.43 2.31 -18.19
CA GLY A 125 4.30 2.18 -19.12
C GLY A 125 3.31 1.09 -18.70
N SER A 126 2.16 1.01 -19.37
CA SER A 126 1.15 -0.04 -19.12
C SER A 126 1.65 -1.45 -19.44
N GLU A 127 2.58 -1.60 -20.38
CA GLU A 127 3.18 -2.87 -20.79
C GLU A 127 4.53 -3.14 -20.10
N ASP A 128 4.91 -2.32 -19.12
CA ASP A 128 6.20 -2.43 -18.45
C ASP A 128 6.32 -3.75 -17.67
N GLN A 129 7.51 -4.35 -17.73
CA GLN A 129 7.83 -5.65 -17.14
C GLN A 129 8.73 -5.52 -15.91
N SER A 130 8.87 -4.31 -15.35
CA SER A 130 9.60 -4.07 -14.12
C SER A 130 8.95 -4.82 -12.98
N SER A 131 9.78 -5.55 -12.25
CA SER A 131 9.31 -6.34 -11.13
C SER A 131 9.08 -5.51 -9.87
N LEU A 132 8.33 -6.04 -8.90
CA LEU A 132 8.24 -5.46 -7.56
C LEU A 132 9.63 -5.35 -6.93
N ARG A 133 10.54 -6.31 -7.18
CA ARG A 133 11.93 -6.19 -6.77
C ARG A 133 12.59 -4.94 -7.34
N ASN A 134 12.39 -4.65 -8.63
CA ASN A 134 12.94 -3.44 -9.25
C ASN A 134 12.38 -2.17 -8.61
N LEU A 135 11.10 -2.13 -8.24
CA LEU A 135 10.52 -1.02 -7.48
C LEU A 135 11.19 -0.88 -6.11
N PHE A 136 11.30 -1.96 -5.34
CA PHE A 136 11.89 -1.93 -4.00
C PHE A 136 13.36 -1.51 -4.01
N ASP A 137 14.10 -1.89 -5.05
CA ASP A 137 15.51 -1.52 -5.22
C ASP A 137 15.71 -0.01 -5.50
N THR A 138 14.64 0.74 -5.81
CA THR A 138 14.71 2.21 -5.93
C THR A 138 14.74 2.93 -4.59
N TYR A 139 14.40 2.24 -3.50
CA TYR A 139 14.27 2.85 -2.19
C TYR A 139 15.64 3.22 -1.61
N ASN A 140 15.85 4.53 -1.43
CA ASN A 140 17.07 5.08 -0.86
C ASN A 140 16.75 5.80 0.46
N PRO A 141 17.15 5.23 1.62
CA PRO A 141 16.88 5.83 2.93
C PRO A 141 17.42 7.25 3.09
N ASN A 142 18.51 7.62 2.41
CA ASN A 142 19.04 8.98 2.48
C ASN A 142 18.11 10.00 1.81
N SER A 143 17.54 9.63 0.66
CA SER A 143 16.58 10.46 -0.07
C SER A 143 15.26 10.54 0.70
N ILE A 144 14.76 9.38 1.14
CA ILE A 144 13.47 9.24 1.83
C ILE A 144 13.52 9.86 3.24
N ALA A 145 14.70 9.95 3.84
CA ALA A 145 14.94 10.40 5.22
C ALA A 145 14.34 9.49 6.31
N SER A 146 13.87 8.30 5.92
CA SER A 146 13.51 7.19 6.79
C SER A 146 13.91 5.87 6.13
N THR A 147 13.84 4.76 6.86
CA THR A 147 14.18 3.42 6.37
C THR A 147 12.91 2.69 5.91
N PRO A 148 12.70 2.49 4.60
CA PRO A 148 11.52 1.78 4.14
C PRO A 148 11.55 0.31 4.55
N GLY A 149 10.39 -0.21 4.92
CA GLY A 149 10.17 -1.62 5.20
C GLY A 149 9.59 -2.34 3.99
N VAL A 150 10.04 -3.57 3.73
CA VAL A 150 9.47 -4.46 2.72
C VAL A 150 9.24 -5.82 3.37
N ARG A 151 8.01 -6.32 3.27
CA ARG A 151 7.57 -7.60 3.84
C ARG A 151 6.98 -8.48 2.75
N THR A 152 7.59 -9.64 2.53
CA THR A 152 7.26 -10.56 1.43
C THR A 152 7.10 -12.01 1.87
N ASP A 153 7.23 -12.33 3.16
CA ASP A 153 7.11 -13.69 3.71
C ASP A 153 5.72 -14.31 3.50
N LEU A 154 4.69 -13.48 3.37
CA LEU A 154 3.31 -13.90 3.10
C LEU A 154 2.98 -13.97 1.61
N PHE A 155 3.89 -13.53 0.74
CA PHE A 155 3.63 -13.45 -0.69
C PHE A 155 3.99 -14.77 -1.37
N GLY A 156 3.03 -15.36 -2.11
CA GLY A 156 3.18 -16.71 -2.66
C GLY A 156 4.25 -16.84 -3.76
N ARG A 157 4.62 -15.72 -4.40
CA ARG A 157 5.68 -15.63 -5.42
C ARG A 157 6.81 -14.74 -4.93
N GLN A 158 8.00 -14.95 -5.50
CA GLN A 158 9.13 -14.06 -5.22
C GLN A 158 8.91 -12.68 -5.88
N PRO A 159 9.34 -11.56 -5.25
CA PRO A 159 9.14 -10.21 -5.78
C PRO A 159 9.71 -9.97 -7.18
N GLU A 160 10.74 -10.72 -7.57
CA GLU A 160 11.37 -10.71 -8.91
C GLU A 160 10.41 -11.24 -9.98
N ASN A 161 9.49 -12.12 -9.58
CA ASN A 161 8.48 -12.68 -10.47
C ASN A 161 7.19 -11.85 -10.45
N ALA A 162 6.96 -11.05 -9.40
CA ALA A 162 6.09 -9.86 -9.22
C ALA A 162 6.13 -8.76 -10.28
N LEU A 163 5.13 -8.44 -11.11
CA LEU A 163 5.18 -7.18 -11.89
C LEU A 163 4.60 -6.00 -11.10
N VAL A 164 5.15 -4.80 -11.28
CA VAL A 164 4.54 -3.58 -10.70
C VAL A 164 3.15 -3.33 -11.32
N THR A 165 3.02 -3.61 -12.61
CA THR A 165 1.78 -3.48 -13.38
C THR A 165 0.69 -4.46 -12.92
N ASP A 166 1.01 -5.53 -12.19
CA ASP A 166 0.01 -6.43 -11.60
C ASP A 166 -0.89 -5.72 -10.56
N PHE A 167 -0.41 -4.61 -9.98
CA PHE A 167 -1.11 -3.83 -8.94
C PHE A 167 -1.42 -2.38 -9.36
N PHE A 168 -0.58 -1.80 -10.24
CA PHE A 168 -0.74 -0.42 -10.73
C PHE A 168 -1.25 -0.33 -12.17
N GLY A 169 -1.19 -1.42 -12.94
CA GLY A 169 -1.68 -1.50 -14.31
C GLY A 169 -3.19 -1.66 -14.31
N GLY A 170 -3.91 -0.57 -14.60
CA GLY A 170 -5.37 -0.56 -14.69
C GLY A 170 -5.93 -1.30 -15.91
N VAL A 171 -5.47 -2.52 -16.22
CA VAL A 171 -6.03 -3.32 -17.32
C VAL A 171 -7.28 -4.03 -16.80
N GLN A 172 -8.43 -3.36 -16.90
CA GLN A 172 -9.70 -4.07 -16.83
C GLN A 172 -9.86 -4.89 -18.11
N ASN A 173 -9.42 -6.16 -18.08
CA ASN A 173 -9.88 -7.14 -19.05
C ASN A 173 -11.36 -7.39 -18.77
N ILE A 174 -12.23 -6.74 -19.55
CA ILE A 174 -13.64 -7.07 -19.59
C ILE A 174 -13.74 -8.44 -20.28
N GLU A 175 -13.97 -9.51 -19.50
CA GLU A 175 -14.44 -10.77 -20.07
C GLU A 175 -15.81 -10.48 -20.75
N LEU A 176 -15.84 -10.59 -22.08
CA LEU A 176 -17.05 -10.55 -22.91
C LEU A 176 -17.81 -11.88 -22.82
#